data_AF-A0A6F9ZX99-F1
#
_entry.id   AF-A0A6F9ZX99-F1
#
_cell.length_a   1.000
_cell.length_b   1.000
_cell.length_c   1.000
_cell.angle_alpha   90.00
_cell.angle_beta   90.00
_cell.angle_gamma   90.00
#
_symmetry.space_group_name_H-M   'P 1'
#
loop_
_entity.id
_entity.type
_entity.pdbx_description
1 polymer ?
#
loop_
_entity_poly.entity_id
_entity_poly.type
_entity_poly.pdbx_seq_one_letter_code
_entity_poly.pdbx_strand_id
1 'polypeptide(L)' 'MKYCPNCGSSNIEWVLPQTWSKWRCRDCGYEGALVIEDGELAREIRKRYLEKQKSEGASRD' A
#
# COMPACT_ATOMS: atom_id res chain seq x y z
N MET A 1 10.36 -9.47 1.85
CA MET A 1 9.11 -9.23 1.10
C MET A 1 8.86 -7.72 1.12
N LYS A 2 8.28 -7.13 0.07
CA LYS A 2 8.05 -5.68 0.00
C LYS A 2 6.55 -5.38 0.13
N TYR A 3 6.22 -4.28 0.79
CA TYR A 3 4.85 -3.88 1.07
C TYR A 3 4.61 -2.41 0.71
N CYS A 4 3.36 -2.11 0.34
CA CYS A 4 2.89 -0.77 0.06
C CYS A 4 2.92 0.09 1.34
N PRO A 5 3.58 1.27 1.32
CA PRO A 5 3.62 2.15 2.48
C PRO A 5 2.26 2.80 2.80
N ASN A 6 1.33 2.82 1.85
CA ASN A 6 0.02 3.44 2.02
C ASN A 6 -1.03 2.50 2.62
N CYS A 7 -1.06 1.23 2.18
CA CYS A 7 -2.11 0.28 2.57
C CYS A 7 -1.60 -1.04 3.17
N GLY A 8 -0.28 -1.22 3.30
CA GLY A 8 0.34 -2.43 3.86
C GLY A 8 0.21 -3.68 2.99
N SER A 9 -0.37 -3.58 1.78
CA SER A 9 -0.49 -4.72 0.86
C SER A 9 0.88 -5.16 0.34
N SER A 10 1.08 -6.48 0.19
CA SER A 10 2.20 -7.05 -0.55
C SER A 10 1.96 -7.10 -2.06
N ASN A 11 0.76 -6.73 -2.53
CA ASN A 11 0.39 -6.68 -3.94
C ASN A 11 0.98 -5.44 -4.62
N ILE A 12 2.31 -5.42 -4.71
CA ILE A 12 3.09 -4.36 -5.34
C ILE A 12 3.94 -4.93 -6.48
N GLU A 13 4.12 -4.12 -7.51
CA GLU A 13 4.94 -4.44 -8.68
C GLU A 13 5.97 -3.34 -8.94
N TRP A 14 7.13 -3.73 -9.44
CA TRP A 14 8.14 -2.77 -9.87
C TRP A 14 7.77 -2.20 -11.23
N VAL A 15 7.72 -0.88 -11.32
CA VAL A 15 7.46 -0.16 -12.57
C VAL A 15 8.76 -0.11 -13.38
N LEU A 16 8.63 -0.29 -14.70
CA LEU A 16 9.72 -0.50 -15.67
C LEU A 16 11.01 0.29 -15.40
N PRO A 17 12.20 -0.24 -15.77
CA PRO A 17 13.51 0.34 -15.46
C PRO A 17 13.68 1.82 -15.82
N GLN A 18 12.99 2.28 -16.87
CA GLN A 18 13.07 3.66 -17.36
C GLN A 18 12.40 4.69 -16.42
N THR A 19 11.60 4.23 -15.45
CA THR A 19 10.84 5.07 -14.52
C THR A 19 11.50 5.30 -13.16
N TRP A 20 12.79 4.93 -13.03
CA TRP A 20 13.61 5.24 -11.86
C TRP A 20 13.07 4.63 -10.56
N SER A 21 13.07 3.30 -10.49
CA SER A 21 12.85 2.53 -9.25
C SER A 21 11.52 2.77 -8.54
N LYS A 22 10.43 2.94 -9.30
CA LYS A 22 9.09 3.08 -8.73
C LYS A 22 8.42 1.73 -8.49
N TRP A 23 7.56 1.69 -7.49
CA TRP A 23 6.68 0.59 -7.16
C TRP A 23 5.23 1.03 -7.32
N ARG A 24 4.39 0.16 -7.88
CA ARG A 24 2.95 0.37 -7.99
C ARG A 24 2.22 -0.65 -7.13
N CYS A 25 1.29 -0.20 -6.29
CA CYS A 25 0.40 -1.06 -5.54
C CYS A 25 -0.92 -1.24 -6.29
N ARG A 26 -1.30 -2.50 -6.54
CA ARG A 26 -2.54 -2.83 -7.27
C ARG A 26 -3.80 -2.74 -6.41
N ASP A 27 -3.66 -2.72 -5.08
CA ASP A 27 -4.80 -2.64 -4.15
C ASP A 27 -5.29 -1.21 -3.91
N CYS A 28 -4.38 -0.25 -3.76
CA CYS A 28 -4.74 1.13 -3.39
C CYS A 28 -4.26 2.19 -4.40
N GLY A 29 -3.58 1.78 -5.48
CA GLY A 29 -3.08 2.69 -6.51
C GLY A 29 -1.85 3.52 -6.15
N TYR A 30 -1.17 3.23 -5.02
CA TYR A 30 0.09 3.91 -4.67
C TYR A 30 1.11 3.71 -5.80
N GLU A 31 1.77 4.78 -6.24
CA GLU A 31 2.91 4.74 -7.15
C GLU A 31 4.05 5.61 -6.60
N GLY A 32 5.21 5.01 -6.31
CA GLY A 32 6.35 5.75 -5.78
C GLY A 32 7.55 4.87 -5.43
N ALA A 33 8.67 5.49 -5.06
CA ALA A 33 9.92 4.76 -4.82
C ALA A 33 9.99 4.05 -3.45
N LEU A 34 9.10 4.41 -2.51
CA LEU A 34 9.13 3.90 -1.14
C LEU A 34 8.39 2.57 -1.02
N VAL A 35 9.02 1.60 -0.35
CA VAL A 35 8.41 0.34 0.06
C VAL A 35 8.80 0.03 1.49
N ILE A 36 7.95 -0.74 2.17
CA ILE A 36 8.24 -1.27 3.50
C ILE A 36 8.76 -2.69 3.36
N GLU A 37 9.82 -3.05 4.09
CA GLU A 37 10.35 -4.42 4.12
C GLU A 37 10.09 -5.13 5.47
N ASP A 38 9.66 -4.37 6.48
CA ASP A 38 9.20 -4.87 7.77
C ASP A 38 7.74 -5.37 7.70
N GLY A 39 7.56 -6.67 7.91
CA GLY A 39 6.25 -7.32 7.88
C GLY A 39 5.36 -7.02 9.09
N GLU A 40 5.90 -6.64 10.24
CA GLU A 40 5.11 -6.22 11.39
C GLU A 40 4.51 -4.84 11.15
N LEU A 41 5.35 -3.90 10.73
CA LEU A 41 4.93 -2.55 10.35
C LEU A 41 3.88 -2.60 9.21
N ALA A 42 4.10 -3.44 8.20
CA ALA A 42 3.14 -3.60 7.10
C ALA A 42 1.76 -4.10 7.57
N ARG A 43 1.72 -5.04 8.54
CA ARG A 43 0.47 -5.53 9.14
C ARG A 43 -0.28 -4.42 9.87
N GLU A 44 0.42 -3.58 10.62
CA GLU A 44 -0.19 -2.44 11.30
C GLU A 44 -0.77 -1.41 10.32
N ILE A 45 -0.01 -1.06 9.28
CA ILE A 45 -0.47 -0.15 8.23
C ILE A 45 -1.74 -0.71 7.57
N ARG A 46 -1.75 -1.99 7.22
CA ARG A 46 -2.93 -2.65 6.62
C ARG A 46 -4.15 -2.59 7.53
N LYS A 47 -3.99 -2.85 8.83
CA LYS A 47 -5.07 -2.78 9.80
C LYS A 47 -5.69 -1.37 9.84
N ARG A 48 -4.85 -0.34 10.00
CA ARG A 48 -5.30 1.07 10.05
C ARG A 48 -5.98 1.50 8.75
N TYR A 49 -5.46 1.08 7.60
CA TYR A 49 -6.05 1.36 6.29
C TYR A 49 -7.47 0.78 6.17
N LEU A 50 -7.67 -0.48 6.56
CA LEU A 50 -8.98 -1.13 6.50
C LEU A 50 -9.99 -0.56 7.51
N GLU A 51 -9.54 -0.18 8.70
CA GLU A 51 -10.38 0.50 9.70
C GLU A 51 -10.89 1.85 9.19
N LYS A 52 -10.00 2.64 8.58
CA LYS A 52 -10.37 3.91 7.96
C LYS A 52 -11.45 3.73 6.87
N GLN A 53 -11.27 2.77 5.97
CA GLN A 53 -12.22 2.52 4.89
C GLN A 53 -13.62 2.11 5.40
N LYS A 54 -13.70 1.38 6.52
CA LYS A 54 -14.99 1.05 7.15
C LYS A 54 -15.68 2.29 7.71
N SER A 55 -14.92 3.19 8.34
CA SER A 55 -15.47 4.43 8.90
C SER A 55 -15.94 5.42 7.81
N GLU A 56 -15.22 5.51 6.70
CA GLU A 56 -15.55 6.42 5.57
C GLU A 56 -16.64 5.83 4.66
N GLY A 57 -16.69 4.51 4.52
CA GLY A 57 -17.75 3.81 3.79
C GLY A 57 -19.12 3.94 4.47
N ALA A 58 -19.16 3.99 5.80
CA ALA A 58 -20.40 4.14 6.57
C ALA A 58 -21.03 5.55 6.55
N SER A 59 -20.38 6.55 5.92
CA SER A 59 -20.90 7.94 5.78
C SER A 59 -21.49 8.23 4.39
N ARG A 60 -21.58 7.23 3.50
CA ARG A 60 -22.07 7.39 2.12
C ARG A 60 -23.39 6.66 1.83
N ASP A 61 -24.10 6.22 2.88
CA ASP A 61 -25.45 5.64 2.81
C ASP A 61 -26.49 6.57 3.44
#